data_AF-A0A945CSL6-F1
#
_entry.id   AF-A0A945CSL6-F1
#
_cell.length_a   1.000
_cell.length_b   1.000
_cell.length_c   1.000
_cell.angle_alpha   90.00
_cell.angle_beta   90.00
_cell.angle_gamma   90.00
#
_symmetry.space_group_name_H-M   'P 1'
#
loop_
_entity.id
_entity.type
_entity.pdbx_description
1 polymer ?
#
loop_
_entity_poly.entity_id
_entity_poly.type
_entity_poly.pdbx_seq_one_letter_code
_entity_poly.pdbx_strand_id
1 'polypeptide(L)'
;MRIGALQPGVPIVDYHIEDPEQALVKMEEGLDLLAEHVRQAGREGCDAVALTEDTPGLHKWLAVFGEKYPEVLPRGVEMMLGKLGEAAANQNMYLVCCSDSIGEDGAVYNTSFFVGRDGKEIGRYLKANMPYSELGGRSRGPGYPVFETPDLGGVGMLICYDMVFPEPIRCLGLGGADIVFVPTMGAAAMADGELSRTAFRVRAVDNFVYMVVAFRGGGSMVISPKGDILAEGGGPLVCADVDPFGGREGGNAYDWQRDMRARLFRERAPETYDILTAPEPPALTKLPTEDTPEEVTRRANGVMTVGADGFDKAQELMDQGKKEEAIQAFGKLREDFPTSWIDRVAQERLKEIRGE
;
A
#
# COMPACT_ATOMS: atom_id res chain seq x y z
N MET A 1 13.46 8.32 18.02
CA MET A 1 13.85 7.80 16.69
C MET A 1 13.11 8.58 15.64
N ARG A 2 13.69 8.78 14.45
CA ARG A 2 13.01 9.49 13.36
C ARG A 2 12.54 8.49 12.32
N ILE A 3 11.24 8.40 12.08
CA ILE A 3 10.66 7.46 11.12
C ILE A 3 9.88 8.19 10.04
N GLY A 4 9.79 7.62 8.84
CA GLY A 4 9.11 8.29 7.74
C GLY A 4 8.71 7.43 6.56
N ALA A 5 8.03 8.09 5.63
CA ALA A 5 7.60 7.54 4.36
C ALA A 5 8.29 8.28 3.21
N LEU A 6 8.76 7.51 2.23
CA LEU A 6 9.32 7.99 0.99
C LEU A 6 8.30 7.76 -0.14
N GLN A 7 8.03 8.82 -0.89
CA GLN A 7 7.17 8.81 -2.08
C GLN A 7 7.79 9.63 -3.22
N PRO A 8 9.03 9.32 -3.67
CA PRO A 8 9.61 10.06 -4.78
C PRO A 8 8.76 9.90 -6.03
N GLY A 9 8.85 10.85 -6.96
CA GLY A 9 8.36 10.63 -8.31
C GLY A 9 9.22 9.56 -8.99
N VAL A 10 8.81 8.29 -8.91
CA VAL A 10 9.52 7.17 -9.53
C VAL A 10 8.91 6.86 -10.89
N PRO A 11 9.72 6.70 -11.96
CA PRO A 11 9.24 6.23 -13.25
C PRO A 11 8.50 4.90 -13.11
N ILE A 12 7.34 4.79 -13.75
CA ILE A 12 6.67 3.50 -13.94
C ILE A 12 7.30 2.86 -15.17
N VAL A 13 7.59 1.56 -15.10
CA VAL A 13 8.10 0.82 -16.25
C VAL A 13 7.01 0.78 -17.32
N ASP A 14 7.35 1.30 -18.51
CA ASP A 14 6.43 1.38 -19.63
C ASP A 14 6.05 -0.02 -20.12
N TYR A 15 4.75 -0.32 -20.10
CA TYR A 15 4.20 -1.61 -20.51
C TYR A 15 4.26 -1.83 -22.03
N HIS A 16 4.64 -0.83 -22.82
CA HIS A 16 4.92 -1.01 -24.24
C HIS A 16 6.31 -1.64 -24.51
N ILE A 17 7.16 -1.73 -23.48
CA ILE A 17 8.44 -2.44 -23.56
C ILE A 17 8.17 -3.94 -23.45
N GLU A 18 8.10 -4.65 -24.58
CA GLU A 18 7.82 -6.09 -24.58
C GLU A 18 8.98 -6.94 -24.05
N ASP A 19 10.22 -6.49 -24.24
CA ASP A 19 11.44 -7.22 -23.88
C ASP A 19 11.71 -7.15 -22.36
N PRO A 20 11.70 -8.29 -21.63
CA PRO A 20 11.96 -8.34 -20.18
C PRO A 20 13.28 -7.70 -19.78
N GLU A 21 14.33 -7.83 -20.60
CA GLU A 21 15.64 -7.24 -20.30
C GLU A 21 15.58 -5.72 -20.30
N GLN A 22 14.90 -5.13 -21.29
CA GLN A 22 14.72 -3.68 -21.35
C GLN A 22 13.83 -3.17 -20.21
N ALA A 23 12.80 -3.94 -19.82
CA ALA A 23 11.96 -3.61 -18.68
C ALA A 23 12.77 -3.59 -17.37
N LEU A 24 13.66 -4.58 -17.17
CA LEU A 24 14.56 -4.64 -16.02
C LEU A 24 15.58 -3.49 -16.01
N VAL A 25 16.10 -3.08 -17.17
CA VAL A 25 16.98 -1.89 -17.25
C VAL A 25 16.23 -0.62 -16.83
N LYS A 26 14.97 -0.45 -17.24
CA LYS A 26 14.15 0.70 -16.82
C LYS A 26 13.80 0.68 -15.34
N MET A 27 13.51 -0.50 -14.82
CA MET A 27 13.37 -0.70 -13.38
C MET A 27 14.66 -0.31 -12.65
N GLU A 28 15.83 -0.71 -13.16
CA GLU A 28 17.14 -0.41 -12.56
C GLU A 28 17.38 1.10 -12.43
N GLU A 29 17.12 1.85 -13.51
CA GLU A 29 17.21 3.32 -13.53
C GLU A 29 16.31 3.95 -12.44
N GLY A 30 15.09 3.43 -12.26
CA GLY A 30 14.17 3.87 -11.21
C GLY A 30 14.67 3.54 -9.79
N LEU A 31 15.26 2.36 -9.60
CA LEU A 31 15.84 1.95 -8.33
C LEU A 31 17.05 2.80 -7.93
N ASP A 32 17.87 3.24 -8.88
CA ASP A 32 19.00 4.13 -8.60
C ASP A 32 18.54 5.48 -8.06
N LEU A 33 17.45 6.03 -8.60
CA LEU A 33 16.80 7.24 -8.10
C LEU A 33 16.24 7.04 -6.68
N LEU A 34 15.57 5.91 -6.44
CA LEU A 34 15.05 5.56 -5.12
C LEU A 34 16.16 5.40 -4.08
N ALA A 35 17.26 4.74 -4.45
CA ALA A 35 18.42 4.56 -3.60
C ALA A 35 19.01 5.91 -3.14
N GLU A 36 19.00 6.94 -3.99
CA GLU A 36 19.43 8.28 -3.56
C GLU A 36 18.45 8.92 -2.58
N HIS A 37 17.14 8.74 -2.74
CA HIS A 37 16.16 9.24 -1.77
C HIS A 37 16.26 8.51 -0.42
N VAL A 38 16.55 7.20 -0.43
CA VAL A 38 16.87 6.44 0.78
C VAL A 38 18.12 7.01 1.47
N ARG A 39 19.19 7.29 0.71
CA ARG A 39 20.39 7.94 1.25
C ARG A 39 20.11 9.33 1.80
N GLN A 40 19.30 10.13 1.09
CA GLN A 40 18.91 11.46 1.54
C GLN A 40 18.13 11.40 2.86
N ALA A 41 17.16 10.50 2.99
CA ALA A 41 16.41 10.34 4.24
C ALA A 41 17.33 9.99 5.43
N GLY A 42 18.33 9.14 5.21
CA GLY A 42 19.36 8.85 6.19
C GLY A 42 20.22 10.06 6.56
N ARG A 43 20.63 10.89 5.58
CA ARG A 43 21.33 12.17 5.83
C ARG A 43 20.46 13.18 6.60
N GLU A 44 19.15 13.11 6.44
CA GLU A 44 18.16 13.88 7.21
C GLU A 44 17.87 13.26 8.59
N GLY A 45 18.58 12.18 8.95
CA GLY A 45 18.56 11.57 10.28
C GLY A 45 17.45 10.54 10.50
N CYS A 46 16.83 10.01 9.43
CA CYS A 46 15.84 8.95 9.58
C CYS A 46 16.50 7.63 10.02
N ASP A 47 15.88 6.99 11.00
CA ASP A 47 16.22 5.66 11.51
C ASP A 47 15.52 4.53 10.76
N ALA A 48 14.33 4.81 10.23
CA ALA A 48 13.55 3.86 9.44
C ALA A 48 12.66 4.59 8.43
N VAL A 49 12.57 4.07 7.21
CA VAL A 49 11.62 4.58 6.22
C VAL A 49 10.89 3.47 5.48
N ALA A 50 9.66 3.76 5.03
CA ALA A 50 8.92 2.92 4.10
C ALA A 50 8.81 3.57 2.73
N LEU A 51 8.97 2.78 1.67
CA LEU A 51 8.62 3.12 0.31
C LEU A 51 7.19 2.67 -0.01
N THR A 52 6.63 3.19 -1.09
CA THR A 52 5.26 2.91 -1.51
C THR A 52 5.08 1.48 -2.01
N GLU A 53 3.82 1.03 -2.08
CA GLU A 53 3.45 -0.16 -2.84
C GLU A 53 3.91 -0.02 -4.30
N ASP A 54 4.27 -1.13 -4.93
CA ASP A 54 4.96 -1.16 -6.23
C ASP A 54 6.19 -0.23 -6.27
N THR A 55 7.08 -0.41 -5.30
CA THR A 55 8.35 0.30 -5.20
C THR A 55 9.11 0.37 -6.53
N PRO A 56 9.29 -0.73 -7.29
CA PRO A 56 10.03 -0.66 -8.55
C PRO A 56 9.24 -0.11 -9.74
N GLY A 57 7.94 0.16 -9.59
CA GLY A 57 7.11 0.68 -10.69
C GLY A 57 6.77 -0.36 -11.76
N LEU A 58 6.72 -1.65 -11.41
CA LEU A 58 6.49 -2.75 -12.35
C LEU A 58 5.01 -3.12 -12.50
N HIS A 59 4.12 -2.62 -11.65
CA HIS A 59 2.75 -3.12 -11.56
C HIS A 59 1.99 -3.09 -12.90
N LYS A 60 2.10 -1.98 -13.66
CA LYS A 60 1.48 -1.86 -14.99
C LYS A 60 2.06 -2.85 -16.01
N TRP A 61 3.38 -3.01 -16.02
CA TRP A 61 4.07 -3.94 -16.91
C TRP A 61 3.64 -5.39 -16.62
N LEU A 62 3.58 -5.75 -15.33
CA LEU A 62 3.13 -7.06 -14.88
C LEU A 62 1.65 -7.32 -15.20
N ALA A 63 0.80 -6.31 -15.22
CA ALA A 63 -0.60 -6.48 -15.61
C ALA A 63 -0.78 -6.91 -17.09
N VAL A 64 0.19 -6.57 -17.95
CA VAL A 64 0.17 -6.91 -19.39
C VAL A 64 0.90 -8.22 -19.67
N PHE A 65 2.06 -8.44 -19.05
CA PHE A 65 2.94 -9.58 -19.32
C PHE A 65 2.92 -10.61 -18.18
N GLY A 66 1.72 -11.07 -17.80
CA GLY A 66 1.51 -12.02 -16.71
C GLY A 66 2.31 -13.32 -16.83
N GLU A 67 2.51 -13.79 -18.06
CA GLU A 67 3.27 -14.98 -18.38
C GLU A 67 4.78 -14.86 -18.12
N LYS A 68 5.29 -13.63 -17.99
CA LYS A 68 6.72 -13.34 -17.81
C LYS A 68 7.12 -13.17 -16.34
N TYR A 69 6.19 -13.37 -15.40
CA TYR A 69 6.46 -13.28 -13.96
C TYR A 69 7.64 -14.15 -13.50
N PRO A 70 7.75 -15.44 -13.90
CA PRO A 70 8.84 -16.30 -13.45
C PRO A 70 10.23 -15.83 -13.87
N GLU A 71 10.32 -15.07 -14.96
CA GLU A 71 11.57 -14.52 -15.48
C GLU A 71 11.95 -13.20 -14.82
N VAL A 72 10.98 -12.30 -14.64
CA VAL A 72 11.22 -10.91 -14.21
C VAL A 72 11.22 -10.75 -12.69
N LEU A 73 10.25 -11.33 -11.98
CA LEU A 73 10.07 -11.06 -10.55
C LEU A 73 11.28 -11.48 -9.69
N PRO A 74 11.91 -12.67 -9.86
CA PRO A 74 13.07 -13.03 -9.05
C PRO A 74 14.24 -12.06 -9.22
N ARG A 75 14.54 -11.67 -10.47
CA ARG A 75 15.63 -10.73 -10.80
C ARG A 75 15.32 -9.32 -10.33
N GLY A 76 14.07 -8.88 -10.48
CA GLY A 76 13.61 -7.58 -10.01
C GLY A 76 13.70 -7.46 -8.49
N VAL A 77 13.23 -8.47 -7.75
CA VAL A 77 13.32 -8.49 -6.28
C VAL A 77 14.77 -8.50 -5.82
N GLU A 78 15.64 -9.32 -6.42
CA GLU A 78 17.07 -9.35 -6.10
C GLU A 78 17.73 -7.97 -6.32
N MET A 79 17.47 -7.35 -7.47
CA MET A 79 17.97 -6.02 -7.80
C MET A 79 17.47 -4.94 -6.83
N MET A 80 16.17 -4.96 -6.51
CA MET A 80 15.55 -4.02 -5.56
C MET A 80 16.17 -4.15 -4.17
N LEU A 81 16.24 -5.37 -3.62
CA LEU A 81 16.81 -5.61 -2.30
C LEU A 81 18.30 -5.28 -2.26
N GLY A 82 19.06 -5.61 -3.32
CA GLY A 82 20.47 -5.29 -3.42
C GLY A 82 20.74 -3.77 -3.37
N LYS A 83 20.13 -3.00 -4.28
CA LYS A 83 20.38 -1.56 -4.38
C LYS A 83 19.83 -0.78 -3.20
N LEU A 84 18.57 -1.05 -2.81
CA LEU A 84 17.93 -0.30 -1.73
C LEU A 84 18.46 -0.75 -0.36
N GLY A 85 18.80 -2.02 -0.20
CA GLY A 85 19.47 -2.54 0.99
C GLY A 85 20.85 -1.92 1.17
N GLU A 86 21.67 -1.81 0.12
CA GLU A 86 22.95 -1.11 0.18
C GLU A 86 22.77 0.37 0.57
N ALA A 87 21.79 1.05 -0.02
CA ALA A 87 21.48 2.44 0.32
C ALA A 87 21.08 2.61 1.79
N ALA A 88 20.27 1.69 2.33
CA ALA A 88 19.86 1.66 3.73
C ALA A 88 21.05 1.37 4.66
N ALA A 89 21.90 0.39 4.30
CA ALA A 89 23.11 0.04 5.05
C ALA A 89 24.09 1.20 5.17
N ASN A 90 24.30 1.94 4.07
CA ASN A 90 25.17 3.12 4.03
C ASN A 90 24.72 4.24 4.98
N GLN A 91 23.44 4.24 5.37
CA GLN A 91 22.87 5.19 6.33
C GLN A 91 22.58 4.54 7.69
N ASN A 92 22.93 3.27 7.88
CA ASN A 92 22.58 2.47 9.05
C ASN A 92 21.07 2.60 9.34
N MET A 93 20.20 2.46 8.35
CA MET A 93 18.75 2.74 8.44
C MET A 93 17.92 1.47 8.17
N TYR A 94 16.79 1.30 8.84
CA TYR A 94 15.82 0.26 8.45
C TYR A 94 15.02 0.70 7.22
N LEU A 95 14.63 -0.24 6.37
CA LEU A 95 13.87 0.05 5.17
C LEU A 95 12.73 -0.93 4.99
N VAL A 96 11.56 -0.41 4.63
CA VAL A 96 10.45 -1.20 4.08
C VAL A 96 10.32 -0.87 2.59
N CYS A 97 10.37 -1.88 1.74
CA CYS A 97 10.04 -1.78 0.31
C CYS A 97 8.99 -2.83 -0.07
N CYS A 98 8.31 -2.63 -1.20
CA CYS A 98 7.14 -3.43 -1.55
C CYS A 98 7.12 -3.74 -3.05
N SER A 99 7.00 -5.01 -3.41
CA SER A 99 6.85 -5.46 -4.81
C SER A 99 6.18 -6.83 -4.86
N ASP A 100 5.70 -7.21 -6.04
CA ASP A 100 5.31 -8.59 -6.26
C ASP A 100 6.54 -9.51 -6.20
N SER A 101 6.37 -10.70 -5.65
CA SER A 101 7.41 -11.71 -5.54
C SER A 101 6.86 -13.11 -5.77
N ILE A 102 7.74 -14.06 -6.08
CA ILE A 102 7.40 -15.48 -6.19
C ILE A 102 7.77 -16.16 -4.87
N GLY A 103 6.77 -16.78 -4.24
CA GLY A 103 6.95 -17.57 -3.02
C GLY A 103 7.63 -18.91 -3.28
N GLU A 104 8.01 -19.60 -2.20
CA GLU A 104 8.62 -20.94 -2.28
C GLU A 104 7.67 -22.00 -2.87
N ASP A 105 6.37 -21.76 -2.80
CA ASP A 105 5.31 -22.56 -3.40
C ASP A 105 5.10 -22.28 -4.90
N GLY A 106 5.87 -21.34 -5.48
CA GLY A 106 5.76 -20.91 -6.87
C GLY A 106 4.60 -19.95 -7.15
N ALA A 107 3.83 -19.54 -6.13
CA ALA A 107 2.75 -18.58 -6.28
C ALA A 107 3.28 -17.14 -6.22
N VAL A 108 2.54 -16.21 -6.85
CA VAL A 108 2.88 -14.78 -6.82
C VAL A 108 2.18 -14.09 -5.67
N TYR A 109 2.91 -13.26 -4.93
CA TYR A 109 2.42 -12.51 -3.78
C TYR A 109 2.79 -11.05 -3.88
N ASN A 110 1.86 -10.16 -3.54
CA ASN A 110 2.21 -8.78 -3.22
C ASN A 110 2.92 -8.76 -1.85
N THR A 111 4.19 -8.37 -1.87
CA THR A 111 5.14 -8.63 -0.78
C THR A 111 5.75 -7.34 -0.27
N SER A 112 5.72 -7.15 1.05
CA SER A 112 6.47 -6.10 1.73
C SER A 112 7.67 -6.70 2.44
N PHE A 113 8.85 -6.16 2.16
CA PHE A 113 10.13 -6.63 2.66
C PHE A 113 10.63 -5.68 3.74
N PHE A 114 11.04 -6.24 4.88
CA PHE A 114 11.68 -5.50 5.96
C PHE A 114 13.18 -5.74 5.93
N VAL A 115 13.93 -4.66 5.70
CA VAL A 115 15.38 -4.67 5.53
C VAL A 115 16.03 -4.02 6.75
N GLY A 116 17.03 -4.70 7.29
CA GLY A 116 17.81 -4.27 8.44
C GLY A 116 18.80 -3.16 8.13
N ARG A 117 19.34 -2.56 9.19
CA ARG A 117 20.38 -1.53 9.11
C ARG A 117 21.69 -2.02 8.47
N ASP A 118 21.88 -3.33 8.30
CA ASP A 118 23.01 -3.94 7.58
C ASP A 118 22.72 -4.16 6.08
N GLY A 119 21.54 -3.74 5.61
CA GLY A 119 21.09 -3.89 4.23
C GLY A 119 20.54 -5.27 3.88
N LYS A 120 20.43 -6.19 4.84
CA LYS A 120 19.89 -7.54 4.61
C LYS A 120 18.42 -7.62 4.98
N GLU A 121 17.70 -8.51 4.30
CA GLU A 121 16.32 -8.82 4.65
C GLU A 121 16.24 -9.46 6.05
N ILE A 122 15.43 -8.86 6.93
CA ILE A 122 15.04 -9.43 8.23
C ILE A 122 13.87 -10.41 8.02
N GLY A 123 12.92 -10.04 7.17
CA GLY A 123 11.82 -10.89 6.76
C GLY A 123 10.83 -10.16 5.85
N ARG A 124 9.73 -10.83 5.52
CA ARG A 124 8.71 -10.32 4.60
C ARG A 124 7.29 -10.62 5.07
N TYR A 125 6.38 -9.73 4.71
CA TYR A 125 4.93 -9.90 4.84
C TYR A 125 4.32 -10.10 3.45
N LEU A 126 3.45 -11.11 3.32
CA LEU A 126 2.70 -11.39 2.11
C LEU A 126 1.27 -10.86 2.32
N LYS A 127 0.78 -10.00 1.42
CA LYS A 127 -0.54 -9.35 1.54
C LYS A 127 -1.64 -10.39 1.73
N ALA A 128 -2.30 -10.36 2.88
CA ALA A 128 -3.35 -11.33 3.22
C ALA A 128 -4.70 -10.94 2.63
N ASN A 129 -5.09 -9.66 2.74
CA ASN A 129 -6.33 -9.17 2.16
C ASN A 129 -6.11 -8.59 0.78
N MET A 130 -6.68 -9.28 -0.20
CA MET A 130 -6.58 -8.93 -1.61
C MET A 130 -7.94 -8.40 -2.09
N PRO A 131 -7.98 -7.25 -2.78
CA PRO A 131 -9.17 -6.88 -3.52
C PRO A 131 -9.43 -7.94 -4.60
N TYR A 132 -10.70 -8.19 -4.93
CA TYR A 132 -11.06 -9.21 -5.93
C TYR A 132 -10.35 -9.01 -7.28
N SER A 133 -10.06 -7.77 -7.64
CA SER A 133 -9.31 -7.41 -8.84
C SER A 133 -7.87 -7.93 -8.90
N GLU A 134 -7.26 -8.25 -7.76
CA GLU A 134 -5.88 -8.76 -7.71
C GLU A 134 -5.83 -10.30 -7.64
N LEU A 135 -6.95 -10.98 -7.33
CA LEU A 135 -6.99 -12.43 -7.10
C LEU A 135 -6.75 -13.28 -8.35
N GLY A 136 -6.95 -12.75 -9.56
CA GLY A 136 -6.69 -13.49 -10.80
C GLY A 136 -5.21 -13.67 -11.16
N GLY A 137 -4.27 -13.16 -10.36
CA GLY A 137 -2.83 -13.32 -10.61
C GLY A 137 -1.94 -13.37 -9.36
N ARG A 138 -2.53 -13.26 -8.16
CA ARG A 138 -1.79 -13.22 -6.89
C ARG A 138 -2.50 -14.06 -5.82
N SER A 139 -1.71 -14.62 -4.91
CA SER A 139 -2.17 -15.42 -3.78
C SER A 139 -2.21 -14.62 -2.48
N ARG A 140 -3.00 -15.10 -1.52
CA ARG A 140 -3.13 -14.49 -0.19
C ARG A 140 -2.04 -14.99 0.73
N GLY A 141 -1.43 -14.07 1.47
CA GLY A 141 -0.47 -14.39 2.52
C GLY A 141 -1.06 -15.17 3.71
N PRO A 142 -0.21 -15.86 4.48
CA PRO A 142 -0.65 -16.78 5.53
C PRO A 142 -0.97 -16.12 6.88
N GLY A 143 -0.65 -14.84 7.08
CA GLY A 143 -0.87 -14.16 8.35
C GLY A 143 -0.07 -12.87 8.52
N TYR A 144 0.04 -12.42 9.77
CA TYR A 144 0.54 -11.09 10.12
C TYR A 144 1.76 -11.18 11.06
N PRO A 145 2.99 -11.37 10.54
CA PRO A 145 4.19 -11.49 11.34
C PRO A 145 4.61 -10.16 11.98
N VAL A 146 5.23 -10.23 13.16
CA VAL A 146 5.88 -9.11 13.85
C VAL A 146 7.38 -9.41 13.94
N PHE A 147 8.20 -8.44 13.53
CA PHE A 147 9.65 -8.55 13.51
C PHE A 147 10.24 -7.76 14.68
N GLU A 148 10.83 -8.43 15.64
CA GLU A 148 11.46 -7.79 16.79
C GLU A 148 12.77 -7.11 16.40
N THR A 149 12.95 -5.86 16.84
CA THR A 149 14.18 -5.10 16.63
C THR A 149 14.69 -4.51 17.95
N PRO A 150 16.00 -4.27 18.11
CA PRO A 150 16.53 -3.73 19.37
C PRO A 150 16.02 -2.34 19.73
N ASP A 151 15.65 -1.54 18.75
CA ASP A 151 15.42 -0.10 18.89
C ASP A 151 14.05 0.38 18.37
N LEU A 152 13.49 -0.20 17.31
CA LEU A 152 12.11 0.10 16.88
C LEU A 152 11.05 -0.69 17.66
N GLY A 153 11.45 -1.68 18.47
CA GLY A 153 10.53 -2.64 19.07
C GLY A 153 9.97 -3.62 18.04
N GLY A 154 8.72 -4.04 18.22
CA GLY A 154 8.02 -4.91 17.27
C GLY A 154 7.62 -4.17 16.00
N VAL A 155 8.04 -4.64 14.83
CA VAL A 155 7.70 -4.04 13.54
C VAL A 155 6.71 -4.92 12.79
N GLY A 156 5.57 -4.35 12.42
CA GLY A 156 4.59 -4.96 11.53
C GLY A 156 4.54 -4.29 10.16
N MET A 157 4.04 -5.01 9.15
CA MET A 157 3.78 -4.48 7.81
C MET A 157 2.38 -4.87 7.36
N LEU A 158 1.67 -3.92 6.74
CA LEU A 158 0.40 -4.15 6.04
C LEU A 158 0.46 -3.47 4.69
N ILE A 159 -0.30 -3.95 3.70
CA ILE A 159 -0.23 -3.40 2.35
C ILE A 159 -1.62 -2.95 1.93
N CYS A 160 -1.73 -1.65 1.63
CA CYS A 160 -2.90 -1.04 0.99
C CYS A 160 -4.24 -1.56 1.52
N TYR A 161 -4.89 -2.45 0.76
CA TYR A 161 -6.22 -3.01 1.01
C TYR A 161 -6.38 -3.69 2.38
N ASP A 162 -5.31 -4.13 3.03
CA ASP A 162 -5.35 -4.59 4.42
C ASP A 162 -5.95 -3.54 5.38
N MET A 163 -5.77 -2.26 5.08
CA MET A 163 -6.23 -1.15 5.93
C MET A 163 -7.73 -0.89 5.85
N VAL A 164 -8.40 -1.44 4.84
CA VAL A 164 -9.87 -1.47 4.77
C VAL A 164 -10.43 -2.25 5.96
N PHE A 165 -9.75 -3.33 6.37
CA PHE A 165 -10.21 -4.24 7.41
C PHE A 165 -9.63 -3.83 8.79
N PRO A 166 -10.41 -3.91 9.88
CA PRO A 166 -9.89 -3.68 11.23
C PRO A 166 -9.04 -4.85 11.77
N GLU A 167 -9.26 -6.08 11.28
CA GLU A 167 -8.64 -7.30 11.78
C GLU A 167 -7.12 -7.36 11.57
N PRO A 168 -6.55 -7.00 10.39
CA PRO A 168 -5.12 -7.16 10.12
C PRO A 168 -4.23 -6.40 11.11
N ILE A 169 -4.54 -5.12 11.34
CA ILE A 169 -3.79 -4.32 12.30
C ILE A 169 -4.05 -4.77 13.73
N ARG A 170 -5.23 -5.32 14.03
CA ARG A 170 -5.51 -5.94 15.32
C ARG A 170 -4.60 -7.13 15.55
N CYS A 171 -4.42 -7.99 14.54
CA CYS A 171 -3.48 -9.11 14.62
C CYS A 171 -2.06 -8.63 14.91
N LEU A 172 -1.55 -7.61 14.20
CA LEU A 172 -0.22 -7.05 14.45
C LEU A 172 -0.08 -6.43 15.85
N GLY A 173 -1.06 -5.62 16.26
CA GLY A 173 -1.07 -5.01 17.60
C GLY A 173 -1.02 -6.07 18.69
N LEU A 174 -1.87 -7.11 18.60
CA LEU A 174 -1.85 -8.25 19.53
C LEU A 174 -0.57 -9.07 19.46
N GLY A 175 0.03 -9.16 18.28
CA GLY A 175 1.29 -9.86 18.03
C GLY A 175 2.53 -9.14 18.57
N GLY A 176 2.40 -7.92 19.07
CA GLY A 176 3.52 -7.18 19.66
C GLY A 176 3.95 -5.94 18.89
N ALA A 177 3.42 -5.68 17.69
CA ALA A 177 3.85 -4.54 16.88
C ALA A 177 3.72 -3.19 17.63
N ASP A 178 4.81 -2.43 17.65
CA ASP A 178 4.91 -1.07 18.15
C ASP A 178 4.81 -0.04 17.01
N ILE A 179 5.36 -0.39 15.85
CA ILE A 179 5.30 0.39 14.61
C ILE A 179 4.75 -0.49 13.48
N VAL A 180 3.83 0.05 12.69
CA VAL A 180 3.31 -0.60 11.49
C VAL A 180 3.60 0.26 10.26
N PHE A 181 4.35 -0.29 9.32
CA PHE A 181 4.59 0.35 8.02
C PHE A 181 3.53 -0.10 7.01
N VAL A 182 3.02 0.86 6.23
CA VAL A 182 1.94 0.66 5.27
C VAL A 182 2.33 1.22 3.90
N PRO A 183 3.04 0.44 3.07
CA PRO A 183 3.15 0.73 1.65
C PRO A 183 1.77 0.69 1.00
N THR A 184 1.42 1.74 0.24
CA THR A 184 0.12 1.80 -0.43
C THR A 184 0.14 2.54 -1.76
N MET A 185 -0.73 2.12 -2.67
CA MET A 185 -1.02 2.78 -3.93
C MET A 185 -2.54 2.86 -4.13
N GLY A 186 -3.06 4.06 -4.41
CA GLY A 186 -4.51 4.31 -4.58
C GLY A 186 -5.28 4.49 -3.27
N ALA A 187 -6.62 4.39 -3.32
CA ALA A 187 -7.52 4.62 -2.19
C ALA A 187 -7.38 3.54 -1.10
N ALA A 188 -6.35 3.68 -0.28
CA ALA A 188 -5.88 2.71 0.71
C ALA A 188 -6.91 2.31 1.79
N ALA A 189 -7.91 3.16 2.07
CA ALA A 189 -8.90 2.90 3.11
C ALA A 189 -10.30 3.44 2.76
N MET A 190 -11.14 2.55 2.21
CA MET A 190 -12.59 2.69 1.95
C MET A 190 -13.04 3.81 0.98
N ALA A 191 -12.43 5.00 1.00
CA ALA A 191 -12.66 6.09 0.04
C ALA A 191 -11.51 7.12 0.09
N ASP A 192 -11.45 8.02 -0.88
CA ASP A 192 -10.45 9.09 -0.91
C ASP A 192 -10.64 10.14 0.20
N GLY A 193 -9.58 10.90 0.47
CA GLY A 193 -9.62 12.06 1.36
C GLY A 193 -9.78 11.71 2.85
N GLU A 194 -10.62 12.46 3.56
CA GLU A 194 -10.76 12.39 5.03
C GLU A 194 -11.23 11.03 5.54
N LEU A 195 -11.97 10.25 4.75
CA LEU A 195 -12.41 8.93 5.19
C LEU A 195 -11.21 7.97 5.33
N SER A 196 -10.29 7.98 4.35
CA SER A 196 -9.03 7.24 4.45
C SER A 196 -8.19 7.68 5.65
N ARG A 197 -8.03 9.01 5.85
CA ARG A 197 -7.29 9.55 7.00
C ARG A 197 -7.89 9.11 8.33
N THR A 198 -9.22 9.14 8.43
CA THR A 198 -9.95 8.70 9.61
C THR A 198 -9.72 7.22 9.87
N ALA A 199 -9.81 6.37 8.84
CA ALA A 199 -9.54 4.95 8.96
C ALA A 199 -8.12 4.69 9.49
N PHE A 200 -7.08 5.30 8.90
CA PHE A 200 -5.71 5.13 9.39
C PHE A 200 -5.53 5.54 10.85
N ARG A 201 -6.09 6.68 11.25
CA ARG A 201 -6.03 7.17 12.63
C ARG A 201 -6.72 6.23 13.60
N VAL A 202 -7.92 5.76 13.27
CA VAL A 202 -8.66 4.78 14.10
C VAL A 202 -7.86 3.49 14.25
N ARG A 203 -7.26 3.01 13.15
CA ARG A 203 -6.44 1.79 13.14
C ARG A 203 -5.21 1.92 14.05
N ALA A 204 -4.56 3.09 14.06
CA ALA A 204 -3.47 3.40 14.99
C ALA A 204 -3.95 3.44 16.45
N VAL A 205 -5.03 4.16 16.73
CA VAL A 205 -5.60 4.34 18.08
C VAL A 205 -6.05 3.03 18.71
N ASP A 206 -6.83 2.24 17.97
CA ASP A 206 -7.42 1.00 18.49
C ASP A 206 -6.37 -0.05 18.87
N ASN A 207 -5.16 0.09 18.32
CA ASN A 207 -4.05 -0.84 18.49
C ASN A 207 -2.85 -0.25 19.22
N PHE A 208 -2.88 1.06 19.52
CA PHE A 208 -1.81 1.80 20.20
C PHE A 208 -0.44 1.65 19.52
N VAL A 209 -0.43 1.75 18.19
CA VAL A 209 0.79 1.63 17.37
C VAL A 209 1.11 2.96 16.69
N TYR A 210 2.39 3.20 16.47
CA TYR A 210 2.77 4.17 15.44
C TYR A 210 2.49 3.59 14.07
N MET A 211 2.04 4.43 13.15
CA MET A 211 1.77 4.02 11.77
C MET A 211 2.48 4.93 10.80
N VAL A 212 3.14 4.33 9.82
CA VAL A 212 3.84 5.04 8.74
C VAL A 212 3.20 4.64 7.42
N VAL A 213 2.45 5.55 6.81
CA VAL A 213 1.78 5.33 5.54
C VAL A 213 2.63 5.92 4.42
N ALA A 214 3.12 5.06 3.52
CA ALA A 214 3.85 5.45 2.32
C ALA A 214 2.93 5.35 1.10
N PHE A 215 2.38 6.48 0.68
CA PHE A 215 1.29 6.57 -0.27
C PHE A 215 1.75 7.09 -1.64
N ARG A 216 1.74 6.22 -2.65
CA ARG A 216 1.89 6.62 -4.05
C ARG A 216 0.67 7.42 -4.53
N GLY A 217 0.87 8.70 -4.82
CA GLY A 217 -0.19 9.63 -5.23
C GLY A 217 -0.44 10.78 -4.26
N GLY A 218 0.27 10.82 -3.13
CA GLY A 218 0.22 11.90 -2.13
C GLY A 218 -0.60 11.53 -0.90
N GLY A 219 -0.30 12.17 0.24
CA GLY A 219 -0.95 11.86 1.52
C GLY A 219 -0.19 10.83 2.35
N SER A 220 1.12 10.69 2.15
CA SER A 220 1.96 9.94 3.08
C SER A 220 1.95 10.60 4.46
N MET A 221 1.96 9.81 5.53
CA MET A 221 1.82 10.32 6.89
C MET A 221 2.46 9.45 7.96
N VAL A 222 2.81 10.07 9.09
CA VAL A 222 3.19 9.40 10.34
C VAL A 222 2.14 9.69 11.39
N ILE A 223 1.56 8.64 11.98
CA ILE A 223 0.45 8.74 12.94
C ILE A 223 0.89 8.15 14.28
N SER A 224 0.55 8.84 15.37
CA SER A 224 0.84 8.41 16.74
C SER A 224 -0.16 7.34 17.23
N PRO A 225 0.17 6.59 18.30
CA PRO A 225 -0.77 5.72 19.01
C PRO A 225 -2.04 6.41 19.53
N LYS A 226 -2.05 7.75 19.60
CA LYS A 226 -3.21 8.56 20.00
C LYS A 226 -4.04 9.04 18.81
N GLY A 227 -3.64 8.68 17.58
CA GLY A 227 -4.31 9.06 16.35
C GLY A 227 -3.97 10.47 15.90
N ASP A 228 -2.94 11.10 16.47
CA ASP A 228 -2.45 12.39 16.00
C ASP A 228 -1.60 12.17 14.74
N ILE A 229 -1.89 12.94 13.70
CA ILE A 229 -1.02 13.00 12.52
C ILE A 229 0.18 13.86 12.90
N LEU A 230 1.36 13.23 13.03
CA LEU A 230 2.61 13.88 13.42
C LEU A 230 3.29 14.56 12.21
N ALA A 231 3.12 13.99 11.03
CA ALA A 231 3.55 14.55 9.76
C ALA A 231 2.65 14.04 8.64
N GLU A 232 2.33 14.88 7.65
CA GLU A 232 1.59 14.52 6.44
C GLU A 232 2.10 15.38 5.27
N GLY A 233 2.19 14.80 4.08
CA GLY A 233 2.57 15.57 2.89
C GLY A 233 2.59 14.77 1.59
N GLY A 234 2.80 15.50 0.50
CA GLY A 234 3.04 14.96 -0.85
C GLY A 234 4.52 15.06 -1.29
N GLY A 235 5.41 15.57 -0.43
CA GLY A 235 6.83 15.70 -0.73
C GLY A 235 7.56 14.35 -0.73
N PRO A 236 8.81 14.31 -1.23
CA PRO A 236 9.56 13.06 -1.39
C PRO A 236 9.80 12.31 -0.07
N LEU A 237 9.88 13.02 1.06
CA LEU A 237 9.99 12.48 2.41
C LEU A 237 8.96 13.12 3.33
N VAL A 238 8.25 12.30 4.09
CA VAL A 238 7.40 12.71 5.22
C VAL A 238 7.90 11.96 6.45
N CYS A 239 8.37 12.67 7.49
CA CYS A 239 8.94 12.03 8.67
C CYS A 239 8.61 12.77 9.95
N ALA A 240 8.67 12.04 11.07
CA ALA A 240 8.48 12.58 12.41
C ALA A 240 9.38 11.87 13.43
N ASP A 241 9.70 12.58 14.50
CA ASP A 241 10.37 12.00 15.67
C ASP A 241 9.32 11.30 16.55
N VAL A 242 9.63 10.05 16.93
CA VAL A 242 8.76 9.18 17.72
C VAL A 242 9.53 8.51 18.85
N ASP A 243 8.78 8.07 19.87
CA ASP A 243 9.24 7.11 20.88
C ASP A 243 8.48 5.80 20.64
N PRO A 244 9.09 4.77 20.02
CA PRO A 244 8.40 3.52 19.68
C PRO A 244 7.68 2.84 20.84
N PHE A 245 8.18 3.06 22.07
CA PHE A 245 7.65 2.45 23.29
C PHE A 245 6.70 3.38 24.07
N GLY A 246 6.51 4.61 23.59
CA GLY A 246 5.70 5.65 24.24
C GLY A 246 4.35 5.89 23.58
N GLY A 247 3.62 6.88 24.10
CA GLY A 247 2.36 7.35 23.50
C GLY A 247 1.14 6.50 23.85
N ARG A 248 1.28 5.53 24.75
CA ARG A 248 0.23 4.60 25.19
C ARG A 248 -0.33 4.92 26.56
N GLU A 249 0.12 6.02 27.14
CA GLU A 249 -0.25 6.41 28.49
C GLU A 249 -1.71 6.85 28.52
N GLY A 250 -2.46 6.31 29.48
CA GLY A 250 -3.81 6.71 29.79
C GLY A 250 -4.20 6.26 31.19
N GLY A 251 -5.44 6.55 31.57
CA GLY A 251 -6.03 6.11 32.81
C GLY A 251 -7.54 6.10 32.70
N ASN A 252 -8.21 5.35 33.58
CA ASN A 252 -9.64 5.51 33.83
C ASN A 252 -9.83 5.97 35.28
N ALA A 253 -11.06 6.23 35.71
CA ALA A 253 -11.33 6.72 37.08
C ALA A 253 -11.02 5.71 38.21
N TYR A 254 -10.75 4.43 37.88
CA TYR A 254 -10.72 3.32 38.83
C TYR A 254 -9.54 2.33 38.65
N ASP A 255 -8.59 2.60 37.74
CA ASP A 255 -7.48 1.72 37.38
C ASP A 255 -6.14 2.48 37.43
N TRP A 256 -5.12 1.81 37.96
CA TRP A 256 -3.77 2.32 38.13
C TRP A 256 -2.80 1.87 37.01
N GLN A 257 -3.26 1.03 36.08
CA GLN A 257 -2.47 0.64 34.91
C GLN A 257 -2.32 1.82 33.93
N ARG A 258 -1.07 2.22 33.67
CA ARG A 258 -0.76 3.40 32.83
C ARG A 258 -0.74 3.09 31.33
N ASP A 259 -0.35 1.89 30.95
CA ASP A 259 -0.32 1.48 29.54
C ASP A 259 -1.70 0.95 29.11
N MET A 260 -2.37 1.73 28.25
CA MET A 260 -3.71 1.42 27.76
C MET A 260 -3.76 0.22 26.81
N ARG A 261 -2.68 -0.04 26.06
CA ARG A 261 -2.58 -1.20 25.16
C ARG A 261 -2.61 -2.49 25.98
N ALA A 262 -1.73 -2.57 26.98
CA ALA A 262 -1.63 -3.72 27.86
C ALA A 262 -2.92 -3.95 28.65
N ARG A 263 -3.63 -2.89 29.02
CA ARG A 263 -4.93 -2.97 29.70
C ARG A 263 -6.01 -3.50 28.75
N LEU A 264 -6.30 -2.77 27.67
CA LEU A 264 -7.40 -3.11 26.77
C LEU A 264 -7.21 -4.48 26.13
N PHE A 265 -5.97 -4.89 25.88
CA PHE A 265 -5.74 -6.21 25.29
C PHE A 265 -6.01 -7.36 26.24
N ARG A 266 -5.87 -7.14 27.56
CA ARG A 266 -6.21 -8.12 28.62
C ARG A 266 -7.72 -8.16 28.88
N GLU A 267 -8.40 -7.02 28.76
CA GLU A 267 -9.83 -6.88 29.05
C GLU A 267 -10.74 -7.34 27.89
N ARG A 268 -10.20 -7.77 26.74
CA ARG A 268 -10.97 -8.37 25.64
C ARG A 268 -11.61 -9.70 26.09
N ALA A 269 -12.64 -10.13 25.35
CA ALA A 269 -13.28 -11.43 25.50
C ALA A 269 -13.12 -12.28 24.21
N PRO A 270 -11.91 -12.81 23.91
CA PRO A 270 -11.62 -13.54 22.67
C PRO A 270 -12.57 -14.70 22.37
N GLU A 271 -13.09 -15.36 23.41
CA GLU A 271 -14.04 -16.46 23.33
C GLU A 271 -15.39 -16.08 22.68
N THR A 272 -15.64 -14.79 22.47
CA THR A 272 -16.87 -14.29 21.83
C THR A 272 -16.68 -13.95 20.35
N TYR A 273 -15.47 -14.10 19.81
CA TYR A 273 -15.10 -13.58 18.48
C TYR A 273 -15.21 -14.57 17.33
N ASP A 274 -15.86 -15.72 17.52
CA ASP A 274 -16.00 -16.76 16.49
C ASP A 274 -16.51 -16.21 15.14
N ILE A 275 -17.41 -15.22 15.18
CA ILE A 275 -17.97 -14.58 13.98
C ILE A 275 -16.93 -13.91 13.08
N LEU A 276 -15.81 -13.42 13.64
CA LEU A 276 -14.74 -12.77 12.87
C LEU A 276 -14.00 -13.76 11.97
N THR A 277 -14.11 -15.06 12.25
CA THR A 277 -13.44 -16.13 11.49
C THR A 277 -14.42 -17.03 10.73
N ALA A 278 -15.71 -16.73 10.78
CA ALA A 278 -16.72 -17.49 10.06
C ALA A 278 -16.52 -17.29 8.54
N PRO A 279 -16.33 -18.37 7.75
CA PRO A 279 -16.10 -18.24 6.31
C PRO A 279 -17.33 -17.70 5.57
N GLU A 280 -18.53 -18.00 6.07
CA GLU A 280 -19.82 -17.56 5.52
C GLU A 280 -20.64 -16.86 6.62
N PRO A 281 -20.30 -15.60 6.97
CA PRO A 281 -21.03 -14.88 8.01
C PRO A 281 -22.44 -14.53 7.51
N PRO A 282 -23.45 -14.41 8.41
CA PRO A 282 -24.84 -14.12 8.04
C PRO A 282 -25.04 -12.83 7.21
N ALA A 283 -24.06 -11.93 7.19
CA ALA A 283 -24.07 -10.75 6.35
C ALA A 283 -24.04 -11.09 4.85
N LEU A 284 -23.29 -12.12 4.43
CA LEU A 284 -23.17 -12.52 3.02
C LEU A 284 -24.49 -13.09 2.48
N THR A 285 -25.27 -13.79 3.30
CA THR A 285 -26.61 -14.27 2.91
C THR A 285 -27.57 -13.12 2.55
N LYS A 286 -27.34 -11.93 3.11
CA LYS A 286 -28.17 -10.74 2.84
C LYS A 286 -27.68 -9.91 1.65
N LEU A 287 -26.44 -10.14 1.21
CA LEU A 287 -25.74 -9.37 0.18
C LEU A 287 -25.14 -10.32 -0.86
N PRO A 288 -25.98 -11.03 -1.64
CA PRO A 288 -25.47 -11.93 -2.68
C PRO A 288 -24.73 -11.14 -3.76
N THR A 289 -23.63 -11.71 -4.25
CA THR A 289 -22.87 -11.19 -5.40
C THR A 289 -22.96 -12.19 -6.55
N GLU A 290 -23.17 -11.68 -7.76
CA GLU A 290 -23.22 -12.49 -8.99
C GLU A 290 -21.87 -12.52 -9.73
N ASP A 291 -20.97 -11.58 -9.47
CA ASP A 291 -19.67 -11.48 -10.16
C ASP A 291 -18.67 -12.54 -9.63
N THR A 292 -17.95 -13.18 -10.55
CA THR A 292 -16.83 -14.08 -10.22
C THR A 292 -15.50 -13.31 -10.06
N PRO A 293 -14.53 -13.79 -9.25
CA PRO A 293 -13.21 -13.16 -9.12
C PRO A 293 -12.49 -12.95 -10.46
N GLU A 294 -12.61 -13.90 -11.39
CA GLU A 294 -12.01 -13.84 -12.71
C GLU A 294 -12.62 -12.70 -13.56
N GLU A 295 -13.95 -12.54 -13.52
CA GLU A 295 -14.64 -11.45 -14.22
C GLU A 295 -14.27 -10.08 -13.66
N VAL A 296 -14.20 -9.95 -12.33
CA VAL A 296 -13.76 -8.71 -11.67
C VAL A 296 -12.32 -8.37 -12.02
N THR A 297 -11.41 -9.36 -11.98
CA THR A 297 -9.99 -9.16 -12.35
C THR A 297 -9.85 -8.70 -13.80
N ARG A 298 -10.56 -9.36 -14.73
CA ARG A 298 -10.52 -8.97 -16.16
C ARG A 298 -10.99 -7.53 -16.37
N ARG A 299 -12.10 -7.12 -15.72
CA ARG A 299 -12.59 -5.74 -15.79
C ARG A 299 -11.56 -4.75 -15.22
N ALA A 300 -10.96 -5.06 -14.08
CA ALA A 300 -9.95 -4.20 -13.44
C ALA A 300 -8.70 -4.00 -14.30
N ASN A 301 -8.18 -5.07 -14.91
CA ASN A 301 -7.03 -4.98 -15.83
C ASN A 301 -7.33 -4.08 -17.04
N GLY A 302 -8.55 -4.18 -17.61
CA GLY A 302 -8.98 -3.31 -18.70
C GLY A 302 -9.06 -1.83 -18.28
N VAL A 303 -9.57 -1.56 -17.08
CA VAL A 303 -9.63 -0.20 -16.51
C VAL A 303 -8.22 0.39 -16.30
N MET A 304 -7.27 -0.38 -15.77
CA MET A 304 -5.91 0.11 -15.46
C MET A 304 -5.02 0.34 -16.70
N THR A 305 -5.34 -0.33 -17.81
CA THR A 305 -4.56 -0.28 -19.05
C THR A 305 -5.25 0.61 -20.09
N VAL A 306 -6.02 0.00 -20.99
CA VAL A 306 -6.67 0.68 -22.11
C VAL A 306 -7.65 1.76 -21.65
N GLY A 307 -8.32 1.54 -20.52
CA GLY A 307 -9.24 2.50 -19.93
C GLY A 307 -8.55 3.78 -19.45
N ALA A 308 -7.49 3.66 -18.64
CA ALA A 308 -6.73 4.79 -18.13
C ALA A 308 -6.09 5.61 -19.27
N ASP A 309 -5.44 4.94 -20.22
CA ASP A 309 -4.85 5.61 -21.39
C ASP A 309 -5.90 6.28 -22.29
N GLY A 310 -7.06 5.65 -22.42
CA GLY A 310 -8.20 6.23 -23.13
C GLY A 310 -8.74 7.46 -22.42
N PHE A 311 -8.80 7.43 -21.09
CA PHE A 311 -9.23 8.57 -20.28
C PHE A 311 -8.26 9.74 -20.39
N ASP A 312 -6.94 9.50 -20.30
CA ASP A 312 -5.92 10.55 -20.47
C ASP A 312 -6.03 11.22 -21.85
N LYS A 313 -6.20 10.43 -22.91
CA LYS A 313 -6.45 10.96 -24.27
C LYS A 313 -7.75 11.77 -24.37
N ALA A 314 -8.82 11.33 -23.71
CA ALA A 314 -10.07 12.09 -23.67
C ALA A 314 -9.91 13.42 -22.93
N GLN A 315 -9.13 13.44 -21.85
CA GLN A 315 -8.78 14.66 -21.12
C GLN A 315 -7.93 15.61 -21.98
N GLU A 316 -6.95 15.10 -22.73
CA GLU A 316 -6.17 15.92 -23.68
C GLU A 316 -7.04 16.58 -24.75
N LEU A 317 -8.04 15.86 -25.29
CA LEU A 317 -8.99 16.42 -26.26
C LEU A 317 -9.83 17.56 -25.64
N MET A 318 -10.26 17.38 -24.40
CA MET A 318 -10.99 18.40 -23.64
C MET A 318 -10.11 19.65 -23.42
N ASP A 319 -8.86 19.45 -23.00
CA ASP A 319 -7.90 20.52 -22.73
C ASP A 319 -7.52 21.28 -24.02
N GLN A 320 -7.51 20.61 -25.17
CA GLN A 320 -7.34 21.20 -26.50
C GLN A 320 -8.59 21.94 -27.01
N GLY A 321 -9.70 21.94 -26.26
CA GLY A 321 -10.95 22.59 -26.64
C GLY A 321 -11.77 21.82 -27.70
N LYS A 322 -11.41 20.57 -28.02
CA LYS A 322 -12.11 19.73 -28.99
C LYS A 322 -13.33 19.05 -28.36
N LYS A 323 -14.32 19.85 -28.01
CA LYS A 323 -15.48 19.43 -27.19
C LYS A 323 -16.22 18.23 -27.75
N GLU A 324 -16.53 18.20 -29.05
CA GLU A 324 -17.29 17.10 -29.65
C GLU A 324 -16.55 15.76 -29.60
N GLU A 325 -15.24 15.78 -29.89
CA GLU A 325 -14.37 14.60 -29.84
C GLU A 325 -14.20 14.11 -28.40
N ALA A 326 -14.02 15.03 -27.45
CA ALA A 326 -13.95 14.71 -26.02
C ALA A 326 -15.25 14.08 -25.51
N ILE A 327 -16.42 14.62 -25.91
CA ILE A 327 -17.73 14.04 -25.55
C ILE A 327 -17.87 12.61 -26.08
N GLN A 328 -17.47 12.36 -27.33
CA GLN A 328 -17.51 11.02 -27.91
C GLN A 328 -16.55 10.06 -27.20
N ALA A 329 -15.33 10.51 -26.91
CA ALA A 329 -14.32 9.70 -26.23
C ALA A 329 -14.76 9.33 -24.80
N PHE A 330 -15.19 10.31 -24.00
CA PHE A 330 -15.75 10.04 -22.67
C PHE A 330 -17.01 9.17 -22.74
N GLY A 331 -17.91 9.39 -23.70
CA GLY A 331 -19.10 8.56 -23.91
C GLY A 331 -18.75 7.09 -24.14
N LYS A 332 -17.81 6.82 -25.04
CA LYS A 332 -17.34 5.46 -25.33
C LYS A 332 -16.68 4.81 -24.11
N LEU A 333 -15.86 5.54 -23.36
CA LEU A 333 -15.24 5.02 -22.14
C LEU A 333 -16.27 4.61 -21.08
N ARG A 334 -17.41 5.31 -20.98
CA ARG A 334 -18.50 4.94 -20.08
C ARG A 334 -19.20 3.65 -20.51
N GLU A 335 -19.34 3.44 -21.82
CA GLU A 335 -19.91 2.20 -22.39
C GLU A 335 -18.95 1.01 -22.20
N ASP A 336 -17.66 1.23 -22.42
CA ASP A 336 -16.62 0.20 -22.34
C ASP A 336 -16.30 -0.19 -20.87
N PHE A 337 -16.43 0.75 -19.92
CA PHE A 337 -16.07 0.56 -18.50
C PHE A 337 -17.18 1.00 -17.52
N PRO A 338 -18.40 0.44 -17.62
CA PRO A 338 -19.54 0.89 -16.82
C PRO A 338 -19.29 0.67 -15.33
N THR A 339 -19.83 1.55 -14.47
CA THR A 339 -19.75 1.51 -12.99
C THR A 339 -18.35 1.68 -12.38
N SER A 340 -17.31 1.76 -13.21
CA SER A 340 -15.92 1.99 -12.78
C SER A 340 -15.66 3.45 -12.38
N TRP A 341 -14.44 3.75 -11.89
CA TRP A 341 -14.04 5.15 -11.68
C TRP A 341 -14.03 5.94 -12.99
N ILE A 342 -13.65 5.31 -14.12
CA ILE A 342 -13.68 5.92 -15.45
C ILE A 342 -15.09 6.39 -15.77
N ASP A 343 -16.11 5.54 -15.55
CA ASP A 343 -17.50 5.91 -15.82
C ASP A 343 -17.94 7.12 -14.97
N ARG A 344 -17.68 7.06 -13.66
CA ARG A 344 -18.04 8.14 -12.72
C ARG A 344 -17.37 9.47 -13.06
N VAL A 345 -16.05 9.47 -13.26
CA VAL A 345 -15.29 10.70 -13.54
C VAL A 345 -15.58 11.20 -14.96
N ALA A 346 -15.72 10.31 -15.95
CA ALA A 346 -16.13 10.70 -17.30
C ALA A 346 -17.53 11.34 -17.29
N GLN A 347 -18.44 10.86 -16.44
CA GLN A 347 -19.75 11.50 -16.27
C GLN A 347 -19.63 12.93 -15.73
N GLU A 348 -18.74 13.18 -14.77
CA GLU A 348 -18.47 14.53 -14.26
C GLU A 348 -17.87 15.43 -15.34
N ARG A 349 -16.86 14.95 -16.08
CA ARG A 349 -16.24 15.68 -17.20
C ARG A 349 -17.24 16.01 -18.29
N LEU A 350 -18.15 15.08 -18.63
CA LEU A 350 -19.21 15.32 -19.60
C LEU A 350 -20.16 16.44 -19.16
N LYS A 351 -20.51 16.51 -17.87
CA LYS A 351 -21.32 17.63 -17.33
C LYS A 351 -20.58 18.96 -17.46
N GLU A 352 -19.29 18.99 -17.11
CA GLU A 352 -18.45 20.18 -17.24
C GLU A 352 -18.38 20.68 -18.70
N ILE A 353 -18.17 19.78 -19.66
CA ILE A 353 -18.10 20.13 -21.09
C ILE A 353 -19.45 20.69 -21.59
N ARG A 354 -20.57 20.12 -21.11
CA ARG A 354 -21.94 20.49 -21.48
C ARG A 354 -22.46 21.73 -20.75
N GLY A 355 -21.82 22.13 -19.66
CA GLY A 355 -22.26 23.24 -18.82
C GLY A 355 -23.48 22.89 -17.95
N GLU A 356 -23.58 21.64 -17.52
CA GLU A 356 -24.68 21.09 -16.70
C GLU A 356 -24.38 21.06 -15.20
#